data_AF-A0A7R9TNK6-F1
#
_entry.id   AF-A0A7R9TNK6-F1
#
_cell.length_a   1.000
_cell.length_b   1.000
_cell.length_c   1.000
_cell.angle_alpha   90.00
_cell.angle_beta   90.00
_cell.angle_gamma   90.00
#
_symmetry.space_group_name_H-M   'P 1'
#
loop_
_entity.id
_entity.type
_entity.pdbx_description
1 polymer ?
#
loop_
_entity_poly.entity_id
_entity_poly.type
_entity_poly.pdbx_seq_one_letter_code
_entity_poly.pdbx_strand_id
1 'polypeptide(L)'
;AGFSTGTRNRITTKFAGGMPHAFEDISRALDRGVDTIVLLPDMVASSDDMEDSLYLATMLCIKRYYKSNPQRPLPRVIGVANNENIKEISQELYEEMGGTRTEMLVPSVAVGNLIAQTARTGLLDEVYEAFMELSASTGAPALQSWPVTRLISEEQLQKGGPSFWELMDAAESEGLIAV
;
A
#
# COMPACT_ATOMS: atom_id res chain seq x y z
N ALA A 1 -1.08 10.42 -39.57
CA ALA A 1 -1.37 9.21 -38.78
C ALA A 1 -1.45 9.62 -37.33
N GLY A 2 -2.61 9.40 -36.70
CA GLY A 2 -2.93 9.94 -35.38
C GLY A 2 -2.22 9.20 -34.26
N PHE A 3 -1.64 9.95 -33.33
CA PHE A 3 -1.37 9.47 -31.98
C PHE A 3 -2.69 9.59 -31.21
N SER A 4 -3.35 8.46 -30.94
CA SER A 4 -4.47 8.46 -30.01
C SER A 4 -3.93 8.85 -28.64
N THR A 5 -4.31 10.04 -28.17
CA THR A 5 -4.17 10.47 -26.80
C THR A 5 -4.73 9.37 -25.90
N GLY A 6 -3.84 8.64 -25.23
CA GLY A 6 -4.22 7.61 -24.27
C GLY A 6 -5.24 8.21 -23.30
N THR A 7 -6.33 7.48 -23.10
CA THR A 7 -7.38 7.81 -22.15
C THR A 7 -6.72 7.97 -20.79
N ARG A 8 -6.37 9.21 -20.40
CA ARG A 8 -5.93 9.50 -19.04
C ARG A 8 -7.09 9.06 -18.16
N ASN A 9 -6.89 7.98 -17.39
CA ASN A 9 -7.79 7.61 -16.31
C ASN A 9 -7.97 8.86 -15.46
N ARG A 10 -9.12 9.50 -15.60
CA ARG A 10 -9.40 10.76 -14.92
C ARG A 10 -9.55 10.41 -13.45
N ILE A 11 -8.49 10.62 -12.67
CA ILE A 11 -8.55 10.50 -11.22
C ILE A 11 -9.64 11.45 -10.77
N THR A 12 -10.77 10.88 -10.35
CA THR A 12 -11.94 11.65 -9.93
C THR A 12 -11.88 11.71 -8.42
N THR A 13 -11.35 12.80 -7.89
CA THR A 13 -11.29 13.02 -6.45
C THR A 13 -12.63 13.53 -5.93
N LYS A 14 -13.16 12.90 -4.90
CA LYS A 14 -14.36 13.35 -4.18
C LYS A 14 -13.99 13.64 -2.73
N PHE A 15 -14.22 14.87 -2.30
CA PHE A 15 -14.00 15.27 -0.91
C PHE A 15 -15.26 15.05 -0.08
N ALA A 16 -15.09 14.65 1.17
CA ALA A 16 -16.13 14.62 2.18
C ALA A 16 -15.55 15.23 3.45
N GLY A 17 -16.28 16.16 4.08
CA GLY A 17 -15.95 16.65 5.41
C GLY A 17 -16.51 15.71 6.48
N GLY A 18 -15.81 15.62 7.60
CA GLY A 18 -16.21 14.80 8.75
C GLY A 18 -15.01 14.32 9.57
N MET A 19 -15.29 13.56 10.61
CA MET A 19 -14.28 12.93 11.46
C MET A 19 -14.22 11.43 11.16
N PRO A 20 -13.07 10.85 10.79
CA PRO A 20 -12.98 9.42 10.44
C PRO A 20 -13.22 8.48 11.63
N HIS A 21 -13.01 8.96 12.85
CA HIS A 21 -13.32 8.25 14.09
C HIS A 21 -14.80 8.44 14.53
N ALA A 22 -15.60 9.21 13.79
CA ALA A 22 -17.04 9.28 13.95
C ALA A 22 -17.72 8.26 13.02
N PHE A 23 -18.42 7.29 13.61
CA PHE A 23 -18.99 6.15 12.88
C PHE A 23 -19.91 6.57 11.71
N GLU A 24 -20.72 7.61 11.89
CA GLU A 24 -21.65 8.08 10.86
C GLU A 24 -20.92 8.66 9.64
N ASP A 25 -19.84 9.41 9.87
CA ASP A 25 -19.07 10.05 8.81
C ASP A 25 -18.28 9.02 8.00
N ILE A 26 -17.60 8.08 8.67
CA ILE A 26 -16.85 7.04 7.98
C ILE A 26 -17.77 6.06 7.24
N SER A 27 -18.93 5.72 7.82
CA SER A 27 -19.91 4.85 7.14
C SER A 27 -20.38 5.44 5.81
N ARG A 28 -20.64 6.76 5.78
CA ARG A 28 -21.02 7.48 4.54
C ARG A 28 -19.93 7.43 3.47
N ALA A 29 -18.66 7.41 3.87
CA ALA A 29 -17.54 7.23 2.95
C ALA A 29 -17.46 5.79 2.43
N LEU A 30 -17.57 4.80 3.32
CA LEU A 30 -17.49 3.37 3.00
C LEU A 30 -18.66 2.88 2.13
N ASP A 31 -19.84 3.47 2.29
CA ASP A 31 -21.03 3.12 1.50
C ASP A 31 -20.84 3.28 -0.01
N ARG A 32 -19.90 4.14 -0.40
CA ARG A 32 -19.55 4.40 -1.80
C ARG A 32 -18.90 3.20 -2.50
N GLY A 33 -18.47 2.19 -1.75
CA GLY A 33 -17.69 1.07 -2.26
C GLY A 33 -16.25 1.48 -2.46
N VAL A 34 -15.36 0.96 -1.62
CA VAL A 34 -13.92 1.23 -1.69
C VAL A 34 -13.18 -0.10 -1.73
N ASP A 35 -12.18 -0.21 -2.61
CA ASP A 35 -11.31 -1.39 -2.70
C ASP A 35 -10.09 -1.26 -1.78
N THR A 36 -9.71 -0.01 -1.45
CA THR A 36 -8.57 0.30 -0.61
C THR A 36 -8.87 1.51 0.28
N ILE A 37 -8.46 1.42 1.54
CA ILE A 37 -8.51 2.49 2.53
C ILE A 37 -7.07 2.81 2.91
N VAL A 38 -6.70 4.09 2.81
CA VAL A 38 -5.43 4.60 3.32
C VAL A 38 -5.73 5.47 4.53
N LEU A 39 -5.20 5.08 5.68
CA LEU A 39 -5.31 5.83 6.93
C LEU A 39 -4.01 6.60 7.15
N LEU A 40 -4.10 7.92 7.05
CA LEU A 40 -2.97 8.84 7.23
C LEU A 40 -2.95 9.37 8.67
N PRO A 41 -1.76 9.74 9.19
CA PRO A 41 -1.66 10.35 10.51
C PRO A 41 -2.34 11.72 10.50
N ASP A 42 -2.96 12.08 11.62
CA ASP A 42 -3.56 13.40 11.77
C ASP A 42 -2.48 14.43 12.12
N MET A 43 -2.02 15.17 11.12
CA MET A 43 -0.94 16.15 11.25
C MET A 43 -1.23 17.32 12.21
N VAL A 44 -2.47 17.47 12.69
CA VAL A 44 -2.84 18.50 13.68
C VAL A 44 -2.96 17.94 15.10
N ALA A 45 -2.74 16.65 15.29
CA ALA A 45 -2.73 16.04 16.62
C ALA A 45 -1.59 16.62 17.48
N SER A 46 -1.80 16.62 18.80
CA SER A 46 -0.85 17.18 19.75
C SER A 46 0.36 16.29 20.03
N SER A 47 0.30 15.01 19.62
CA SER A 47 1.34 14.01 19.87
C SER A 47 1.13 12.76 19.01
N ASP A 48 2.21 12.02 18.78
CA ASP A 48 2.21 10.72 18.09
C ASP A 48 1.23 9.73 18.72
N ASP A 49 1.16 9.68 20.06
CA ASP A 49 0.19 8.83 20.78
C ASP A 49 -1.27 9.20 20.47
N MET A 50 -1.55 10.49 20.24
CA MET A 50 -2.88 10.95 19.87
C MET A 50 -3.19 10.57 18.42
N GLU A 51 -2.23 10.70 17.50
CA GLU A 51 -2.37 10.22 16.12
C GLU A 51 -2.68 8.73 16.07
N ASP A 52 -1.91 7.92 16.79
CA ASP A 52 -2.08 6.46 16.85
C ASP A 52 -3.43 6.08 17.49
N SER A 53 -3.87 6.82 18.51
CA SER A 53 -5.18 6.64 19.13
C SER A 53 -6.34 6.96 18.16
N LEU A 54 -6.24 8.05 17.39
CA LEU A 54 -7.23 8.42 16.37
C LEU A 54 -7.26 7.42 15.22
N TYR A 55 -6.10 6.90 14.83
CA TYR A 55 -5.97 5.81 13.88
C TYR A 55 -6.72 4.55 14.37
N LEU A 56 -6.47 4.11 15.61
CA LEU A 56 -7.16 2.93 16.17
C LEU A 56 -8.66 3.15 16.32
N ALA A 57 -9.09 4.35 16.72
CA ALA A 57 -10.50 4.70 16.79
C ALA A 57 -11.18 4.63 15.42
N THR A 58 -10.49 5.05 14.37
CA THR A 58 -10.95 4.94 12.98
C THR A 58 -11.05 3.47 12.55
N MET A 59 -10.03 2.65 12.85
CA MET A 59 -10.04 1.20 12.59
C MET A 59 -11.21 0.49 13.27
N LEU A 60 -11.53 0.85 14.52
CA LEU A 60 -12.70 0.31 15.23
C LEU A 60 -14.01 0.68 14.55
N CYS A 61 -14.13 1.89 13.99
CA CYS A 61 -15.32 2.30 13.25
C CYS A 61 -15.47 1.54 11.93
N ILE A 62 -14.36 1.34 11.20
CA ILE A 62 -14.33 0.51 9.98
C ILE A 62 -14.74 -0.92 10.31
N LYS A 63 -14.18 -1.50 11.37
CA LYS A 63 -14.54 -2.84 11.88
C LYS A 63 -16.00 -2.95 12.21
N ARG A 64 -16.55 -1.97 12.94
CA ARG A 64 -17.99 -1.92 13.24
C ARG A 64 -18.81 -1.93 11.95
N TYR A 65 -18.41 -1.14 10.94
CA TYR A 65 -19.12 -1.06 9.67
C TYR A 65 -19.15 -2.41 8.93
N TYR A 66 -18.00 -3.07 8.77
CA TYR A 66 -17.92 -4.34 8.03
C TYR A 66 -18.52 -5.52 8.81
N LYS A 67 -18.44 -5.55 10.15
CA LYS A 67 -19.17 -6.53 10.96
C LYS A 67 -20.69 -6.37 10.83
N SER A 68 -21.20 -5.15 10.70
CA SER A 68 -22.62 -4.89 10.46
C SER A 68 -23.05 -5.11 8.99
N ASN A 69 -22.10 -5.20 8.06
CA ASN A 69 -22.36 -5.33 6.62
C ASN A 69 -21.53 -6.49 6.01
N PRO A 70 -21.72 -7.75 6.46
CA PRO A 70 -20.85 -8.87 6.08
C PRO A 70 -20.90 -9.25 4.59
N GLN A 71 -21.90 -8.76 3.85
CA GLN A 71 -22.02 -8.99 2.40
C GLN A 71 -21.13 -8.06 1.58
N ARG A 72 -20.54 -7.02 2.18
CA ARG A 72 -19.65 -6.09 1.48
C ARG A 72 -18.24 -6.68 1.40
N PRO A 73 -17.56 -6.56 0.24
CA PRO A 73 -16.17 -7.00 0.13
C PRO A 73 -15.29 -6.16 1.07
N LEU A 74 -14.41 -6.85 1.80
CA LEU A 74 -13.48 -6.21 2.71
C LEU A 74 -12.39 -5.47 1.91
N PRO A 75 -12.14 -4.18 2.17
CA PRO A 75 -11.14 -3.40 1.45
C PRO A 75 -9.75 -3.72 1.99
N ARG A 76 -8.74 -3.57 1.14
CA ARG A 76 -7.36 -3.51 1.60
C ARG A 76 -7.17 -2.28 2.50
N VAL A 77 -6.58 -2.45 3.67
CA VAL A 77 -6.28 -1.33 4.58
C VAL A 77 -4.78 -1.11 4.65
N ILE A 78 -4.37 0.12 4.35
CA ILE A 78 -2.99 0.61 4.47
C ILE A 78 -2.97 1.68 5.56
N GLY A 79 -2.39 1.36 6.70
CA GLY A 79 -2.26 2.27 7.84
C GLY A 79 -0.89 2.93 7.91
N VAL A 80 -0.85 4.20 8.30
CA VAL A 80 0.37 4.90 8.69
C VAL A 80 0.27 5.22 10.18
N ALA A 81 1.21 4.73 10.97
CA ALA A 81 1.24 4.93 12.42
C ALA A 81 2.67 5.24 12.89
N ASN A 82 2.80 5.87 14.05
CA ASN A 82 4.08 6.32 14.58
C ASN A 82 4.76 5.24 15.44
N ASN A 83 3.97 4.36 16.05
CA ASN A 83 4.44 3.30 16.94
C ASN A 83 4.28 1.89 16.34
N GLU A 84 5.32 1.07 16.38
CA GLU A 84 5.28 -0.32 15.90
C GLU A 84 4.28 -1.20 16.65
N ASN A 85 4.00 -0.91 17.92
CA ASN A 85 3.03 -1.67 18.71
C ASN A 85 1.61 -1.59 18.14
N ILE A 86 1.30 -0.55 17.35
CA ILE A 86 0.00 -0.41 16.67
C ILE A 86 -0.17 -1.46 15.58
N LYS A 87 0.91 -2.07 15.09
CA LYS A 87 0.89 -3.06 14.00
C LYS A 87 0.13 -4.31 14.40
N GLU A 88 0.45 -4.87 15.56
CA GLU A 88 -0.19 -6.08 16.07
C GLU A 88 -1.67 -5.83 16.32
N ILE A 89 -1.99 -4.72 17.00
CA ILE A 89 -3.37 -4.31 17.29
C ILE A 89 -4.17 -4.09 15.99
N SER A 90 -3.58 -3.42 14.99
CA SER A 90 -4.23 -3.19 13.69
C SER A 90 -4.53 -4.49 12.96
N GLN A 91 -3.57 -5.41 12.99
CA GLN A 91 -3.70 -6.72 12.36
C GLN A 91 -4.84 -7.52 13.02
N GLU A 92 -4.88 -7.59 14.35
CA GLU A 92 -5.97 -8.25 15.09
C GLU A 92 -7.34 -7.66 14.73
N LEU A 93 -7.45 -6.32 14.71
CA LEU A 93 -8.70 -5.65 14.35
C LEU A 93 -9.17 -5.98 12.93
N TYR A 94 -8.26 -6.18 11.99
CA TYR A 94 -8.56 -6.51 10.60
C TYR A 94 -8.91 -7.98 10.39
N GLU A 95 -8.21 -8.88 11.07
CA GLU A 95 -8.54 -10.31 11.10
C GLU A 95 -9.96 -10.55 11.64
N GLU A 96 -10.36 -9.79 12.66
CA GLU A 96 -11.72 -9.83 13.18
C GLU A 96 -12.80 -9.37 12.19
N MET A 97 -12.44 -8.67 11.11
CA MET A 97 -13.35 -8.36 10.00
C MET A 97 -13.40 -9.47 8.94
N GLY A 98 -12.62 -10.54 9.09
CA GLY A 98 -12.42 -11.59 8.08
C GLY A 98 -11.27 -11.30 7.11
N GLY A 99 -10.44 -10.30 7.40
CA GLY A 99 -9.25 -9.99 6.62
C GLY A 99 -8.09 -10.92 6.92
N THR A 100 -7.11 -11.00 6.03
CA THR A 100 -5.93 -11.86 6.21
C THR A 100 -4.66 -11.07 6.51
N ARG A 101 -4.55 -9.82 6.04
CA ARG A 101 -3.37 -8.99 6.27
C ARG A 101 -3.69 -7.50 6.16
N THR A 102 -3.24 -6.74 7.16
CA THR A 102 -3.09 -5.28 7.08
C THR A 102 -1.70 -4.94 6.59
N GLU A 103 -1.61 -3.81 5.89
CA GLU A 103 -0.33 -3.19 5.60
C GLU A 103 -0.20 -1.98 6.52
N MET A 104 0.84 -1.98 7.35
CA MET A 104 1.15 -0.84 8.19
C MET A 104 2.53 -0.32 7.84
N LEU A 105 2.60 0.97 7.56
CA LEU A 105 3.82 1.73 7.42
C LEU A 105 4.09 2.43 8.76
N VAL A 106 5.30 2.22 9.29
CA VAL A 106 5.82 3.01 10.41
C VAL A 106 6.93 3.89 9.85
N PRO A 107 6.65 5.17 9.51
CA PRO A 107 7.59 6.02 8.79
C PRO A 107 8.92 6.17 9.52
N SER A 108 8.89 6.32 10.85
CA SER A 108 10.10 6.45 11.68
C SER A 108 11.05 5.27 11.55
N VAL A 109 10.52 4.04 11.46
CA VAL A 109 11.30 2.80 11.28
C VAL A 109 11.83 2.71 9.85
N ALA A 110 10.99 3.00 8.86
CA ALA A 110 11.41 2.99 7.46
C ALA A 110 12.54 4.01 7.19
N VAL A 111 12.37 5.24 7.70
CA VAL A 111 13.37 6.30 7.62
C VAL A 111 14.60 5.96 8.44
N GLY A 112 14.45 5.42 9.66
CA GLY A 112 15.57 4.98 10.49
C GLY A 112 16.42 3.90 9.81
N ASN A 113 15.76 2.92 9.18
CA ASN A 113 16.44 1.89 8.37
C ASN A 113 17.15 2.51 7.17
N LEU A 114 16.52 3.46 6.47
CA LEU A 114 17.15 4.16 5.36
C LEU A 114 18.41 4.91 5.80
N ILE A 115 18.34 5.65 6.91
CA ILE A 115 19.50 6.36 7.50
C ILE A 115 20.60 5.38 7.87
N ALA A 116 20.26 4.28 8.56
CA ALA A 116 21.23 3.28 8.98
C ALA A 116 21.94 2.61 7.78
N GLN A 117 21.21 2.34 6.71
CA GLN A 117 21.75 1.73 5.49
C GLN A 117 22.59 2.74 4.68
N THR A 118 22.15 3.99 4.61
CA THR A 118 22.92 5.09 3.98
C THR A 118 24.23 5.32 4.73
N ALA A 119 24.21 5.35 6.07
CA ALA A 119 25.43 5.50 6.88
C ALA A 119 26.42 4.34 6.71
N ARG A 120 25.95 3.13 6.35
CA ARG A 120 26.80 1.95 6.13
C ARG A 120 27.41 1.88 4.74
N THR A 121 26.66 2.32 3.72
CA THR A 121 27.01 2.08 2.30
C THR A 121 27.43 3.35 1.57
N GLY A 122 27.02 4.52 2.04
CA GLY A 122 27.34 5.83 1.46
C GLY A 122 26.73 6.10 0.07
N LEU A 123 25.87 5.19 -0.44
CA LEU A 123 25.31 5.25 -1.79
C LEU A 123 23.79 4.99 -1.82
N LEU A 124 23.17 4.71 -0.66
CA LEU A 124 21.78 4.27 -0.62
C LEU A 124 20.79 5.41 -0.85
N ASP A 125 21.20 6.64 -0.56
CA ASP A 125 20.51 7.87 -0.91
C ASP A 125 20.42 8.02 -2.43
N GLU A 126 21.52 7.84 -3.16
CA GLU A 126 21.54 7.89 -4.62
C GLU A 126 20.63 6.82 -5.25
N VAL A 127 20.62 5.60 -4.69
CA VAL A 127 19.72 4.53 -5.15
C VAL A 127 18.26 4.88 -4.88
N TYR A 128 17.93 5.41 -3.71
CA TYR A 128 16.55 5.80 -3.38
C TYR A 128 16.06 6.96 -4.26
N GLU A 129 16.89 7.98 -4.47
CA GLU A 129 16.59 9.09 -5.38
C GLU A 129 16.34 8.59 -6.80
N ALA A 130 17.19 7.68 -7.31
CA ALA A 130 17.00 7.08 -8.63
C ALA A 130 15.66 6.32 -8.74
N PHE A 131 15.24 5.60 -7.71
CA PHE A 131 13.93 4.95 -7.68
C PHE A 131 12.76 5.95 -7.70
N MET A 132 12.88 7.06 -6.97
CA MET A 132 11.85 8.10 -6.94
C MET A 132 11.76 8.86 -8.26
N GLU A 133 12.90 9.19 -8.87
CA GLU A 133 12.98 9.84 -10.19
C GLU A 133 12.45 8.93 -11.31
N LEU A 134 12.80 7.65 -11.28
CA LEU A 134 12.25 6.66 -12.23
C LEU A 134 10.73 6.57 -12.10
N SER A 135 10.21 6.60 -10.86
CA SER A 135 8.77 6.56 -10.63
C SER A 135 8.06 7.81 -11.17
N ALA A 136 8.65 8.99 -10.93
CA ALA A 136 8.11 10.27 -11.38
C ALA A 136 8.13 10.40 -12.91
N SER A 137 9.21 9.95 -13.56
CA SER A 137 9.39 10.06 -15.01
C SER A 137 8.50 9.09 -15.80
N THR A 138 8.31 7.87 -15.29
CA THR A 138 7.48 6.85 -15.95
C THR A 138 5.99 6.99 -15.61
N GLY A 139 5.65 7.72 -14.54
CA GLY A 139 4.29 7.78 -14.01
C GLY A 139 3.80 6.46 -13.42
N ALA A 140 4.70 5.51 -13.19
CA ALA A 140 4.45 4.21 -12.60
C ALA A 140 5.47 3.95 -11.48
N PRO A 141 5.16 3.15 -10.45
CA PRO A 141 6.13 2.81 -9.41
C PRO A 141 7.38 2.17 -10.01
N ALA A 142 8.57 2.55 -9.54
CA ALA A 142 9.83 1.95 -9.97
C ALA A 142 9.96 0.47 -9.58
N LEU A 143 9.35 0.07 -8.46
CA LEU A 143 9.18 -1.33 -8.08
C LEU A 143 7.75 -1.78 -8.39
N GLN A 144 7.60 -2.80 -9.22
CA GLN A 144 6.30 -3.32 -9.61
C GLN A 144 6.20 -4.82 -9.34
N SER A 145 5.01 -5.27 -8.94
CA SER A 145 4.69 -6.69 -8.92
C SER A 145 4.03 -7.05 -10.24
N TRP A 146 4.57 -8.06 -10.92
CA TRP A 146 3.93 -8.67 -12.09
C TRP A 146 3.63 -10.12 -11.83
N PRO A 147 2.52 -10.64 -12.40
CA PRO A 147 2.32 -12.07 -12.43
C PRO A 147 3.48 -12.70 -13.20
N VAL A 148 4.03 -13.80 -12.66
CA VAL A 148 5.16 -14.51 -13.27
C VAL A 148 4.85 -14.93 -14.72
N THR A 149 3.56 -15.18 -15.04
CA THR A 149 3.06 -15.46 -16.39
C THR A 149 3.29 -14.35 -17.42
N ARG A 150 3.74 -13.17 -17.01
CA ARG A 150 4.22 -12.13 -17.94
C ARG A 150 5.55 -12.50 -18.58
N LEU A 151 6.45 -13.12 -17.80
CA LEU A 151 7.80 -13.47 -18.23
C LEU A 151 7.89 -14.90 -18.78
N ILE A 152 6.93 -15.76 -18.44
CA ILE A 152 6.91 -17.17 -18.86
C ILE A 152 5.52 -17.63 -19.26
N SER A 153 5.45 -18.69 -20.06
CA SER A 153 4.19 -19.32 -20.44
C SER A 153 3.54 -20.13 -19.30
N GLU A 154 2.22 -20.31 -19.35
CA GLU A 154 1.49 -21.18 -18.42
C GLU A 154 1.97 -22.65 -18.49
N GLU A 155 2.38 -23.13 -19.67
CA GLU A 155 2.95 -24.47 -19.83
C GLU A 155 4.28 -24.65 -19.08
N GLN A 156 5.11 -23.61 -18.99
CA GLN A 156 6.35 -23.65 -18.20
C GLN A 156 6.05 -23.68 -16.70
N LEU A 157 5.04 -22.92 -16.26
CA LEU A 157 4.55 -22.97 -14.87
C LEU A 157 4.05 -24.37 -14.48
N GLN A 158 3.32 -25.04 -15.36
CA GLN A 158 2.79 -26.39 -15.10
C GLN A 158 3.87 -27.48 -15.07
N LYS A 159 5.02 -27.24 -15.68
CA LYS A 159 6.16 -28.19 -15.72
C LYS A 159 7.13 -28.07 -14.53
N GLY A 160 6.75 -27.32 -13.49
CA GLY A 160 7.56 -27.12 -12.29
C GLY A 160 8.07 -25.69 -12.11
N GLY A 161 7.77 -24.80 -13.08
CA GLY A 161 8.19 -23.40 -13.07
C GLY A 161 9.68 -23.22 -13.36
N PRO A 162 10.09 -22.02 -13.82
CA PRO A 162 11.49 -21.67 -13.96
C PRO A 162 12.15 -21.49 -12.59
N SER A 163 13.45 -21.72 -12.55
CA SER A 163 14.31 -21.30 -11.46
C SER A 163 14.34 -19.77 -11.33
N PHE A 164 14.77 -19.29 -10.16
CA PHE A 164 14.99 -17.86 -9.92
C PHE A 164 15.89 -17.22 -11.00
N TRP A 165 16.96 -17.90 -11.41
CA TRP A 165 17.89 -17.39 -12.42
C TRP A 165 17.28 -17.30 -13.82
N GLU A 166 16.45 -18.27 -14.21
CA GLU A 166 15.74 -18.21 -15.49
C GLU A 166 14.72 -17.06 -15.51
N LEU A 167 14.14 -16.70 -14.36
CA LEU A 167 13.28 -15.51 -14.23
C LEU A 167 14.08 -14.21 -14.30
N MET A 168 15.29 -14.18 -13.74
CA MET A 168 16.20 -13.04 -13.85
C MET A 168 16.57 -12.78 -15.30
N ASP A 169 17.00 -13.81 -16.04
CA ASP A 169 17.39 -13.70 -17.45
C ASP A 169 16.21 -13.24 -18.31
N ALA A 170 15.01 -13.76 -18.04
CA ALA A 170 13.79 -13.35 -18.74
C ALA A 170 13.43 -11.88 -18.46
N ALA A 171 13.53 -11.44 -17.19
CA ALA A 171 13.30 -10.05 -16.81
C ALA A 171 14.32 -9.10 -17.44
N GLU A 172 15.60 -9.48 -17.47
CA GLU A 172 16.67 -8.66 -18.06
C GLU A 172 16.42 -8.41 -19.54
N SER A 173 15.89 -9.41 -20.27
CA SER A 173 15.52 -9.26 -21.68
C SER A 173 14.42 -8.21 -21.93
N GLU A 174 13.62 -7.90 -20.92
CA GLU A 174 12.62 -6.83 -20.93
C GLU A 174 13.13 -5.50 -20.34
N GLY A 175 14.42 -5.43 -19.98
CA GLY A 175 15.02 -4.26 -19.32
C GLY A 175 14.65 -4.15 -17.85
N LEU A 176 14.36 -5.27 -17.19
CA LEU A 176 13.88 -5.37 -15.83
C LEU A 176 14.86 -6.15 -14.95
N ILE A 177 14.80 -5.92 -13.64
CA ILE A 177 15.51 -6.74 -12.64
C ILE A 177 14.43 -7.39 -11.78
N ALA A 178 14.33 -8.72 -11.82
CA ALA A 178 13.46 -9.44 -10.90
C ALA A 178 14.09 -9.46 -9.49
N VAL A 179 13.27 -9.42 -8.44
CA VAL A 179 13.71 -9.37 -7.04
C VAL A 179 12.85 -10.30 -6.20
#